data_AF-A0A7J7H4C1-F1
#
_entry.id   AF-A0A7J7H4C1-F1
#
_cell.length_a   1.000
_cell.length_b   1.000
_cell.length_c   1.000
_cell.angle_alpha   90.00
_cell.angle_beta   90.00
_cell.angle_gamma   90.00
#
_symmetry.space_group_name_H-M   'P 1'
#
loop_
_entity.id
_entity.type
_entity.pdbx_description
1 polymer ?
#
loop_
_entity_poly.entity_id
_entity_poly.type
_entity_poly.pdbx_seq_one_letter_code
_entity_poly.pdbx_strand_id
1 'polypeptide(L)'
;MKQPLSLIYLEHGSKHIDQYDEMMRSVMRNPWYTLGHVDTAVYGEPCTDLTRRQVLEKYMVYGDSIMRKYGHKPTIRDVVKPLLGLFHSEPGNGLWKRKVDAVLQHCPTMKFFLEETLVAIPDAVLDSTVGEAPSGCIDTFVKLKGILPPPYTAREYEALYA
;
A
#
# COMPACT_ATOMS: atom_id res chain seq x y z
N MET A 1 -10.00 -43.97 9.33
CA MET A 1 -8.85 -43.22 9.87
C MET A 1 -9.23 -41.76 9.94
N LYS A 2 -9.37 -41.19 11.15
CA LYS A 2 -9.60 -39.74 11.32
C LYS A 2 -8.23 -39.08 11.43
N GLN A 3 -7.92 -38.13 10.55
CA GLN A 3 -6.72 -37.31 10.70
C GLN A 3 -6.82 -36.49 12.00
N PRO A 4 -5.72 -36.33 12.77
CA PRO A 4 -5.74 -35.59 14.02
C PRO A 4 -5.98 -34.10 13.76
N LEU A 5 -6.89 -33.48 14.54
CA LEU A 5 -7.28 -32.07 14.40
C LEU A 5 -6.07 -31.10 14.40
N SER A 6 -4.98 -31.43 15.09
CA SER A 6 -3.76 -30.62 15.13
C SER A 6 -3.10 -30.45 13.76
N LEU A 7 -3.16 -31.47 12.90
CA LEU A 7 -2.61 -31.41 11.53
C LEU A 7 -3.49 -30.54 10.63
N ILE A 8 -4.81 -30.60 10.83
CA ILE A 8 -5.79 -29.78 10.11
C ILE A 8 -5.60 -28.30 10.47
N TYR A 9 -5.45 -27.94 11.75
CA TYR A 9 -5.22 -26.54 12.15
C TYR A 9 -3.90 -25.97 11.64
N LEU A 10 -2.83 -26.78 11.59
CA LEU A 10 -1.54 -26.35 11.05
C LEU A 10 -1.57 -26.19 9.52
N GLU A 11 -2.22 -27.11 8.79
CA GLU A 11 -2.38 -26.97 7.33
C GLU A 11 -3.29 -25.79 6.96
N HIS A 12 -4.37 -25.55 7.71
CA HIS A 12 -5.26 -24.41 7.47
C HIS A 12 -4.58 -23.09 7.85
N GLY A 13 -3.80 -23.07 8.95
CA GLY A 13 -3.00 -21.92 9.36
C GLY A 13 -1.89 -21.56 8.36
N SER A 14 -1.19 -22.57 7.81
CA SER A 14 -0.16 -22.36 6.78
C SER A 14 -0.76 -21.81 5.49
N LYS A 15 -1.87 -22.39 5.02
CA LYS A 15 -2.57 -21.90 3.82
C LYS A 15 -3.05 -20.45 3.99
N HIS A 16 -3.50 -20.07 5.18
CA HIS A 16 -3.85 -18.68 5.49
C HIS A 16 -2.63 -17.76 5.41
N ILE A 17 -1.51 -18.14 6.03
CA ILE A 17 -0.27 -17.36 6.01
C ILE A 17 0.24 -17.17 4.57
N ASP A 18 0.26 -18.24 3.77
CA ASP A 18 0.72 -18.18 2.38
C ASP A 18 -0.17 -17.25 1.53
N GLN A 19 -1.48 -17.29 1.76
CA GLN A 19 -2.45 -16.42 1.07
C GLN A 19 -2.29 -14.94 1.47
N TYR A 20 -2.01 -14.65 2.75
CA TYR A 20 -1.70 -13.30 3.21
C TYR A 20 -0.39 -12.80 2.61
N ASP A 21 0.64 -13.65 2.55
CA ASP A 21 1.94 -13.32 1.98
C ASP A 21 1.82 -12.99 0.49
N GLU A 22 1.06 -13.78 -0.27
CA GLU A 22 0.80 -13.54 -1.69
C GLU A 22 0.03 -12.22 -1.91
N MET A 23 -0.99 -11.95 -1.09
CA MET A 23 -1.72 -10.69 -1.12
C MET A 23 -0.79 -9.50 -0.87
N MET A 24 0.04 -9.57 0.19
CA MET A 24 0.99 -8.51 0.52
C MET A 24 2.00 -8.27 -0.60
N ARG A 25 2.48 -9.34 -1.25
CA ARG A 25 3.35 -9.22 -2.43
C ARG A 25 2.64 -8.56 -3.61
N SER A 26 1.36 -8.88 -3.84
CA SER A 26 0.56 -8.24 -4.90
C SER A 26 0.36 -6.75 -4.64
N VAL A 27 0.02 -6.38 -3.40
CA VAL A 27 -0.14 -4.99 -2.96
C VAL A 27 1.16 -4.21 -3.17
N MET A 28 2.31 -4.76 -2.77
CA MET A 28 3.60 -4.09 -2.96
C MET A 28 3.99 -3.93 -4.44
N ARG A 29 3.53 -4.83 -5.32
CA ARG A 29 3.82 -4.80 -6.75
C ARG A 29 3.01 -3.73 -7.48
N ASN A 30 1.71 -3.62 -7.19
CA ASN A 30 0.80 -2.69 -7.86
C ASN A 30 -0.25 -2.15 -6.86
N PRO A 31 0.15 -1.29 -5.91
CA PRO A 31 -0.74 -0.78 -4.88
C PRO A 31 -1.86 0.08 -5.45
N TRP A 32 -1.62 0.82 -6.55
CA TRP A 32 -2.61 1.72 -7.13
C TRP A 32 -3.90 1.00 -7.51
N TYR A 33 -3.80 -0.05 -8.33
CA TYR A 33 -4.98 -0.80 -8.77
C TYR A 33 -5.43 -1.84 -7.74
N THR A 34 -4.53 -2.35 -6.89
CA THR A 34 -4.88 -3.37 -5.90
C THR A 34 -5.63 -2.77 -4.72
N LEU A 35 -5.28 -1.55 -4.29
CA LEU A 35 -5.90 -0.88 -3.15
C LEU A 35 -6.92 0.18 -3.55
N GLY A 36 -6.87 0.70 -4.78
CA GLY A 36 -7.68 1.83 -5.23
C GLY A 36 -9.20 1.60 -5.24
N HIS A 37 -9.65 0.35 -5.07
CA HIS A 37 -11.08 0.00 -4.99
C HIS A 37 -11.47 -0.65 -3.66
N VAL A 38 -10.57 -0.70 -2.67
CA VAL A 38 -10.85 -1.37 -1.39
C VAL A 38 -12.05 -0.72 -0.70
N ASP A 39 -12.14 0.60 -0.72
CA ASP A 39 -13.24 1.30 -0.04
C ASP A 39 -14.60 0.94 -0.64
N THR A 40 -14.69 0.88 -1.98
CA THR A 40 -15.90 0.44 -2.69
C THR A 40 -16.18 -1.05 -2.50
N ALA A 41 -15.17 -1.91 -2.63
CA ALA A 41 -15.34 -3.36 -2.57
C ALA A 41 -15.68 -3.87 -1.15
N VAL A 42 -15.06 -3.27 -0.13
CA VAL A 42 -15.19 -3.72 1.26
C VAL A 42 -16.26 -2.94 2.00
N TYR A 43 -16.25 -1.61 1.90
CA TYR A 43 -17.14 -0.76 2.69
C TYR A 43 -18.38 -0.29 1.91
N GLY A 44 -18.40 -0.47 0.58
CA GLY A 44 -19.52 -0.02 -0.26
C GLY A 44 -19.52 1.47 -0.53
N GLU A 45 -18.39 2.14 -0.28
CA GLU A 45 -18.22 3.57 -0.55
C GLU A 45 -18.19 3.86 -2.06
N PRO A 46 -18.64 5.05 -2.50
CA PRO A 46 -18.50 5.47 -3.89
C PRO A 46 -17.03 5.40 -4.36
N CYS A 47 -16.82 5.10 -5.64
CA CYS A 47 -15.49 5.16 -6.23
C CYS A 47 -14.88 6.54 -6.02
N THR A 48 -13.61 6.58 -5.61
CA THR A 48 -12.90 7.84 -5.38
C THR A 48 -12.37 8.40 -6.69
N ASP A 49 -12.55 9.70 -6.91
CA ASP A 49 -11.92 10.44 -8.01
C ASP A 49 -10.49 10.91 -7.65
N LEU A 50 -9.81 10.22 -6.73
CA LEU A 50 -8.47 10.58 -6.31
C LEU A 50 -7.45 10.28 -7.41
N THR A 51 -6.60 11.26 -7.68
CA THR A 51 -5.47 11.10 -8.61
C THR A 51 -4.19 10.70 -7.85
N ARG A 52 -3.23 10.10 -8.56
CA ARG A 52 -1.91 9.77 -7.97
C ARG A 52 -1.23 11.03 -7.44
N ARG A 53 -1.38 12.17 -8.12
CA ARG A 53 -0.83 13.46 -7.70
C ARG A 53 -1.34 13.86 -6.32
N GLN A 54 -2.66 13.83 -6.12
CA GLN A 54 -3.28 14.19 -4.83
C GLN A 54 -2.84 13.25 -3.69
N VAL A 55 -2.71 11.96 -3.98
CA VAL A 55 -2.19 10.99 -3.01
C VAL A 55 -0.73 11.32 -2.64
N LEU A 56 0.11 11.61 -3.63
CA LEU A 56 1.52 11.95 -3.42
C LEU A 56 1.71 13.28 -2.68
N GLU A 57 0.86 14.28 -2.93
CA GLU A 57 0.86 15.56 -2.19
C GLU A 57 0.60 15.34 -0.69
N LYS A 58 -0.39 14.51 -0.34
CA LYS A 58 -0.65 14.13 1.06
C LYS A 58 0.49 13.27 1.62
N TYR A 59 1.02 12.35 0.82
CA TYR A 59 2.10 11.47 1.23
C TYR A 59 3.41 12.23 1.48
N MET A 60 3.65 13.33 0.77
CA MET A 60 4.78 14.22 1.00
C MET A 60 4.75 14.77 2.42
N VAL A 61 3.63 15.38 2.83
CA VAL A 61 3.44 15.94 4.17
C VAL A 61 3.59 14.88 5.24
N TYR A 62 2.96 13.72 5.03
CA TYR A 62 3.11 12.57 5.92
C TYR A 62 4.57 12.12 6.03
N GLY A 63 5.23 11.90 4.90
CA GLY A 63 6.58 11.36 4.82
C GLY A 63 7.60 12.25 5.54
N ASP A 64 7.55 13.56 5.29
CA ASP A 64 8.41 14.53 5.99
C ASP A 64 8.13 14.57 7.49
N SER A 65 6.87 14.39 7.92
CA SER A 65 6.50 14.41 9.35
C SER A 65 6.98 13.19 10.14
N ILE A 66 7.17 12.05 9.48
CA ILE A 66 7.54 10.80 10.16
C ILE A 66 9.03 10.49 10.07
N MET A 67 9.77 11.11 9.15
CA MET A 67 11.20 10.91 9.03
C MET A 67 11.89 11.22 10.36
N ARG A 68 12.71 10.27 10.83
CA ARG A 68 13.44 10.36 12.11
C ARG A 68 12.55 10.58 13.36
N LYS A 69 11.23 10.38 13.25
CA LYS A 69 10.30 10.57 14.36
C LYS A 69 10.58 9.63 15.55
N TYR A 70 11.15 8.46 15.28
CA TYR A 70 11.50 7.46 16.29
C TYR A 70 13.02 7.31 16.43
N GLY A 71 13.75 8.43 16.35
CA GLY A 71 15.21 8.47 16.39
C GLY A 71 15.82 8.43 14.98
N HIS A 72 16.69 7.46 14.69
CA HIS A 72 17.31 7.37 13.36
C HIS A 72 16.40 6.78 12.27
N LYS A 73 15.19 6.33 12.64
CA LYS A 73 14.21 5.73 11.75
C LYS A 73 12.82 6.36 11.92
N PRO A 74 11.94 6.25 10.91
CA PRO A 74 12.20 5.74 9.55
C PRO A 74 13.16 6.65 8.75
N THR A 75 13.97 6.02 7.91
CA THR A 75 14.80 6.70 6.91
C THR A 75 13.97 7.00 5.66
N ILE A 76 14.45 7.90 4.78
CA ILE A 76 13.76 8.17 3.51
C ILE A 76 13.51 6.89 2.70
N ARG A 77 14.43 5.92 2.74
CA ARG A 77 14.30 4.66 2.02
C ARG A 77 13.16 3.79 2.58
N ASP A 78 12.92 3.84 3.89
CA ASP A 78 11.80 3.17 4.53
C ASP A 78 10.47 3.81 4.09
N VAL A 79 10.43 5.14 4.03
CA VAL A 79 9.22 5.90 3.64
C VAL A 79 8.94 5.80 2.13
N VAL A 80 9.97 5.70 1.28
CA VAL A 80 9.79 5.58 -0.18
C VAL A 80 9.36 4.17 -0.61
N LYS A 81 9.69 3.13 0.19
CA LYS A 81 9.46 1.73 -0.17
C LYS A 81 8.02 1.41 -0.64
N PRO A 82 6.95 1.91 0.01
CA PRO A 82 5.57 1.68 -0.43
C PRO A 82 5.25 2.32 -1.79
N LEU A 83 5.98 3.36 -2.19
CA LEU A 83 5.74 4.08 -3.45
C LEU A 83 6.31 3.35 -4.67
N LEU A 84 7.25 2.41 -4.50
CA LEU A 84 7.99 1.78 -5.61
C LEU A 84 7.12 1.01 -6.62
N GLY A 85 5.92 0.60 -6.21
CA GLY A 85 4.93 -0.05 -7.06
C GLY A 85 3.88 0.90 -7.67
N LEU A 86 3.84 2.17 -7.26
CA LEU A 86 2.73 3.09 -7.57
C LEU A 86 2.50 3.31 -9.08
N PHE A 87 3.58 3.26 -9.86
CA PHE A 87 3.58 3.44 -11.32
C PHE A 87 3.79 2.12 -12.07
N HIS A 88 3.41 0.98 -11.47
CA HIS A 88 3.53 -0.33 -12.12
C HIS A 88 2.86 -0.34 -13.51
N SER A 89 3.61 -0.80 -14.53
CA SER A 89 3.19 -0.81 -15.94
C SER A 89 2.85 0.55 -16.57
N GLU A 90 3.05 1.68 -15.89
CA GLU A 90 2.79 3.01 -16.43
C GLU A 90 3.98 3.53 -17.26
N PRO A 91 3.73 4.41 -18.27
CA PRO A 91 4.80 5.07 -19.00
C PRO A 91 5.65 5.92 -18.05
N GLY A 92 6.96 5.90 -18.24
CA GLY A 92 7.92 6.63 -17.39
C GLY A 92 8.42 5.84 -16.16
N ASN A 93 7.75 4.77 -15.74
CA ASN A 93 8.13 3.99 -14.55
C ASN A 93 9.58 3.51 -14.54
N GLY A 94 10.09 3.03 -15.68
CA GLY A 94 11.49 2.59 -15.80
C GLY A 94 12.50 3.73 -15.55
N LEU A 95 12.23 4.92 -16.10
CA LEU A 95 13.06 6.11 -15.87
C LEU A 95 12.92 6.62 -14.43
N TRP A 96 11.69 6.63 -13.91
CA TRP A 96 11.40 6.99 -12.53
C TRP A 96 12.17 6.13 -11.54
N LYS A 97 12.18 4.80 -11.69
CA LYS A 97 12.97 3.89 -10.82
C LYS A 97 14.46 4.21 -10.83
N ARG A 98 15.04 4.50 -12.00
CA ARG A 98 16.46 4.91 -12.11
C ARG A 98 16.73 6.23 -11.39
N LYS A 99 15.81 7.20 -11.51
CA LYS A 99 15.88 8.47 -10.76
C LYS A 99 15.76 8.25 -9.27
N VAL A 100 14.84 7.39 -8.83
CA VAL A 100 14.70 7.00 -7.41
C VAL A 100 16.02 6.44 -6.88
N ASP A 101 16.65 5.51 -7.59
CA ASP A 101 17.92 4.90 -7.16
C ASP A 101 19.05 5.92 -7.05
N ALA A 102 19.10 6.91 -7.95
CA ALA A 102 20.06 8.01 -7.90
C ALA A 102 19.78 8.96 -6.72
N VAL A 103 18.54 9.46 -6.62
CA VAL A 103 18.12 10.45 -5.62
C VAL A 103 18.26 9.91 -4.21
N LEU A 104 17.91 8.64 -3.96
CA LEU A 104 17.99 8.02 -2.63
C LEU A 104 19.41 7.98 -2.03
N GLN A 105 20.47 8.24 -2.82
CA GLN A 105 21.83 8.32 -2.31
C GLN A 105 22.10 9.60 -1.52
N HIS A 106 21.41 10.69 -1.85
CA HIS A 106 21.67 12.03 -1.30
C HIS A 106 20.39 12.76 -0.85
N CYS A 107 19.25 12.07 -0.79
CA CYS A 107 17.95 12.67 -0.53
C CYS A 107 17.76 13.08 0.94
N PRO A 108 17.50 14.38 1.23
CA PRO A 108 17.29 14.84 2.59
C PRO A 108 15.82 14.79 3.06
N THR A 109 14.84 14.90 2.15
CA THR A 109 13.41 15.05 2.47
C THR A 109 12.52 14.35 1.43
N MET A 110 11.27 14.06 1.80
CA MET A 110 10.27 13.52 0.89
C MET A 110 9.87 14.53 -0.19
N LYS A 111 9.78 15.82 0.14
CA LYS A 111 9.55 16.87 -0.86
C LYS A 111 10.59 16.84 -1.98
N PHE A 112 11.88 16.87 -1.62
CA PHE A 112 12.97 16.82 -2.60
C PHE A 112 12.92 15.53 -3.43
N PHE A 113 12.61 14.39 -2.78
CA PHE A 113 12.44 13.12 -3.47
C PHE A 113 11.39 13.19 -4.58
N LEU A 114 10.21 13.74 -4.29
CA LEU A 114 9.12 13.80 -5.26
C LEU A 114 9.41 14.80 -6.38
N GLU A 115 9.95 15.98 -6.06
CA GLU A 115 10.31 17.00 -7.06
C GLU A 115 11.33 16.45 -8.09
N GLU A 116 12.35 15.72 -7.63
CA GLU A 116 13.40 15.20 -8.51
C GLU A 116 13.02 13.96 -9.32
N THR A 117 12.11 13.14 -8.79
CA THR A 117 11.75 11.85 -9.40
C THR A 117 10.53 11.96 -10.29
N LEU A 118 9.51 12.72 -9.92
CA LEU A 118 8.23 12.77 -10.63
C LEU A 118 8.31 13.42 -12.02
N VAL A 119 9.36 14.17 -12.32
CA VAL A 119 9.63 14.69 -13.68
C VAL A 119 9.72 13.60 -14.76
N ALA A 120 9.92 12.33 -14.37
CA ALA A 120 9.93 11.19 -15.29
C ALA A 120 8.55 10.57 -15.54
N ILE A 121 7.53 10.97 -14.79
CA ILE A 121 6.17 10.46 -14.93
C ILE A 121 5.33 11.51 -15.68
N PRO A 122 4.66 11.14 -16.78
CA PRO A 122 3.77 12.06 -17.49
C PRO A 122 2.62 12.56 -16.62
N ASP A 123 2.19 13.82 -16.82
CA ASP A 123 1.05 14.39 -16.10
C ASP A 123 -0.22 13.56 -16.29
N ALA A 124 -0.45 13.01 -17.49
CA ALA A 124 -1.59 12.12 -17.74
C ALA A 124 -1.63 10.88 -16.81
N VAL A 125 -0.48 10.36 -16.39
CA VAL A 125 -0.40 9.26 -15.41
C VAL A 125 -0.68 9.77 -13.99
N LEU A 126 -0.12 10.93 -13.64
CA LEU A 126 -0.29 11.54 -12.32
C LEU A 126 -1.73 11.97 -12.06
N ASP A 127 -2.42 12.44 -13.11
CA ASP A 127 -3.76 13.01 -13.06
C ASP A 127 -4.86 12.00 -13.44
N SER A 128 -4.47 10.78 -13.81
CA SER A 128 -5.42 9.67 -13.96
C SER A 128 -5.95 9.19 -12.59
N THR A 129 -7.25 8.97 -12.54
CA THR A 129 -7.93 8.27 -11.44
C THR A 129 -7.72 6.76 -11.59
N VAL A 130 -8.02 5.98 -10.54
CA VAL A 130 -7.97 4.50 -10.60
C VAL A 130 -8.93 3.94 -11.67
N GLY A 131 -9.99 4.67 -11.99
CA GLY A 131 -10.98 4.28 -13.01
C GLY A 131 -12.01 3.31 -12.46
N GLU A 132 -12.67 2.56 -13.34
CA GLU A 132 -13.58 1.49 -12.93
C GLU A 132 -12.79 0.23 -12.54
N ALA A 133 -13.24 -0.44 -11.47
CA ALA A 133 -12.62 -1.67 -11.01
C ALA A 133 -12.66 -2.74 -12.11
N PRO A 134 -11.53 -3.40 -12.44
CA PRO A 134 -11.56 -4.55 -13.32
C PRO A 134 -12.54 -5.60 -12.78
N SER A 135 -13.38 -6.17 -13.64
CA SER A 135 -14.32 -7.23 -13.26
C SER A 135 -13.56 -8.36 -12.56
N GLY A 136 -13.83 -8.60 -11.27
CA GLY A 136 -13.16 -9.62 -10.45
C GLY A 136 -12.16 -9.10 -9.40
N CYS A 137 -11.72 -7.84 -9.47
CA CYS A 137 -10.92 -7.22 -8.40
C CYS A 137 -11.73 -7.13 -7.10
N ILE A 138 -12.99 -6.72 -7.23
CA ILE A 138 -13.98 -6.69 -6.15
C ILE A 138 -14.17 -8.10 -5.56
N ASP A 139 -14.27 -9.13 -6.39
CA ASP A 139 -14.47 -10.52 -5.95
C ASP A 139 -13.34 -11.03 -5.05
N THR A 140 -12.12 -10.54 -5.24
CA THR A 140 -10.97 -10.94 -4.41
C THR A 140 -11.12 -10.44 -2.97
N PHE A 141 -11.52 -9.18 -2.78
CA PHE A 141 -11.77 -8.62 -1.46
C PHE A 141 -13.10 -9.08 -0.86
N VAL A 142 -14.13 -9.30 -1.68
CA VAL A 142 -15.42 -9.83 -1.24
C VAL A 142 -15.28 -11.27 -0.70
N LYS A 143 -14.48 -12.12 -1.36
CA LYS A 143 -14.16 -13.47 -0.83
C LYS A 143 -13.47 -13.41 0.53
N LEU A 144 -12.76 -12.33 0.84
CA LEU A 144 -12.08 -12.14 2.12
C LEU A 144 -13.01 -11.60 3.23
N LYS A 145 -14.21 -11.07 2.93
CA LYS A 145 -15.14 -10.60 3.98
C LYS A 145 -15.48 -11.66 5.03
N GLY A 146 -15.51 -12.94 4.63
CA GLY A 146 -15.72 -14.07 5.56
C GLY A 146 -14.50 -14.45 6.40
N ILE A 147 -13.33 -13.84 6.13
CA ILE A 147 -12.02 -14.14 6.73
C ILE A 147 -11.48 -12.94 7.51
N LEU A 148 -12.00 -11.73 7.27
CA LEU A 148 -11.60 -10.54 8.00
C LEU A 148 -11.85 -10.74 9.51
N PRO A 149 -10.89 -10.36 10.38
CA PRO A 149 -11.13 -10.35 11.81
C PRO A 149 -12.34 -9.45 12.10
N PRO A 150 -13.09 -9.71 13.19
CA PRO A 150 -14.17 -8.83 13.60
C PRO A 150 -13.67 -7.38 13.65
N PRO A 151 -14.52 -6.39 13.30
CA PRO A 151 -14.13 -4.98 13.27
C PRO A 151 -13.36 -4.62 14.54
N TYR A 152 -12.21 -3.96 14.36
CA TYR A 152 -11.41 -3.51 15.49
C TYR A 152 -12.28 -2.59 16.34
N THR A 153 -12.78 -3.11 17.46
CA THR A 153 -13.41 -2.29 18.49
C THR A 153 -12.27 -1.58 19.18
N ALA A 154 -12.24 -0.25 19.08
CA ALA A 154 -11.31 0.56 19.83
C ALA A 154 -11.51 0.24 21.32
N ARG A 155 -10.69 -0.65 21.87
CA ARG A 155 -10.56 -0.76 23.31
C ARG A 155 -9.78 0.47 23.73
N GLU A 156 -10.45 1.31 24.50
CA GLU A 156 -9.85 2.39 25.26
C GLU A 156 -8.57 1.86 25.92
N TYR A 157 -7.43 2.40 25.51
CA TYR A 157 -6.21 2.29 26.29
C TYR A 157 -6.37 3.23 27.49
N GLU A 158 -7.18 2.83 28.47
CA GLU A 158 -7.04 3.37 29.82
C GLU A 158 -5.70 2.87 30.38
N ALA A 159 -4.69 3.71 30.17
CA ALA A 159 -3.50 3.92 30.97
C ALA A 159 -3.16 2.83 31.99
N LEU A 160 -2.34 1.85 31.56
CA LEU A 160 -1.43 1.09 32.42
C LEU A 160 -0.24 1.98 32.86
N TYR A 161 -0.54 3.09 33.52
CA TYR A 161 0.41 3.89 34.30
C TYR A 161 -0.22 4.25 35.66
N ALA A 162 -0.46 3.23 36.48
CA ALA A 162 -0.61 3.34 37.92
C ALA A 162 0.56 2.61 38.60
#